data_AF-A0A291RWY2-F1
#
_entry.id   AF-A0A291RWY2-F1
#
_cell.length_a   1.000
_cell.length_b   1.000
_cell.length_c   1.000
_cell.angle_alpha   90.00
_cell.angle_beta   90.00
_cell.angle_gamma   90.00
#
_symmetry.space_group_name_H-M   'P 1'
#
loop_
_entity.id
_entity.type
_entity.pdbx_description
1 polymer ?
#
loop_
_entity_poly.entity_id
_entity_poly.type
_entity_poly.pdbx_seq_one_letter_code
_entity_poly.pdbx_strand_id
1 'polypeptide(L)'
;MWTSPRFYGLDNIPDSGPVLLVGNHTLLGGVDAPLLLHEILHRRGRLVRGLAENVLMRVPAVRDLVHRMGSVRGNRANCRALLASGEAVIVFPGGGREAMRRKGEKYVLKWEGRTGFARMAIEAGAPVLPVAMIGADDVYDVVFDGDHPVMRPLRWAVEALGIRRELTPPLMRGLGPTLLPRPERFYYSVGTPIDTAPWRDTDDPDSAAAELQVVVRKALQEELTFLLGERDRDGGRTLWGRVRETVGL
;
A
#
# COMPACT_ATOMS: atom_id res chain seq x y z
N MET A 1 -14.11 5.46 15.07
CA MET A 1 -12.65 5.24 15.13
C MET A 1 -11.92 6.56 14.85
N TRP A 2 -10.76 6.80 15.46
CA TRP A 2 -9.98 8.05 15.31
C TRP A 2 -9.70 8.42 13.83
N THR A 3 -9.48 7.43 12.97
CA THR A 3 -9.25 7.59 11.51
C THR A 3 -10.51 7.55 10.64
N SER A 4 -11.67 7.11 11.16
CA SER A 4 -12.97 7.10 10.46
C SER A 4 -12.91 6.81 8.94
N PRO A 5 -12.38 5.66 8.49
CA PRO A 5 -12.00 5.49 7.10
C PRO A 5 -13.18 5.49 6.12
N ARG A 6 -12.93 5.91 4.87
CA ARG A 6 -13.87 5.82 3.74
C ARG A 6 -13.34 4.84 2.70
N PHE A 7 -14.26 4.06 2.12
CA PHE A 7 -13.94 3.00 1.16
C PHE A 7 -14.77 3.18 -0.10
N TYR A 8 -14.11 3.13 -1.25
CA TYR A 8 -14.72 3.25 -2.56
C TYR A 8 -14.33 2.04 -3.42
N GLY A 9 -15.25 1.57 -4.26
CA GLY A 9 -14.97 0.53 -5.25
C GLY A 9 -14.69 -0.88 -4.71
N LEU A 10 -14.96 -1.17 -3.44
CA LEU A 10 -14.74 -2.53 -2.89
C LEU A 10 -15.50 -3.62 -3.66
N ASP A 11 -16.60 -3.27 -4.31
CA ASP A 11 -17.40 -4.18 -5.14
C ASP A 11 -16.72 -4.58 -6.44
N ASN A 12 -15.64 -3.90 -6.83
CA ASN A 12 -14.79 -4.31 -7.96
C ASN A 12 -14.00 -5.60 -7.67
N ILE A 13 -13.86 -5.99 -6.39
CA ILE A 13 -13.13 -7.18 -5.99
C ILE A 13 -13.95 -8.43 -6.34
N PRO A 14 -13.44 -9.34 -7.19
CA PRO A 14 -14.12 -10.58 -7.50
C PRO A 14 -14.40 -11.44 -6.25
N ASP A 15 -15.59 -12.04 -6.21
CA ASP A 15 -16.04 -12.89 -5.10
C ASP A 15 -15.26 -14.21 -4.98
N SER A 16 -14.58 -14.62 -6.05
CA SER A 16 -13.75 -15.81 -6.09
C SER A 16 -12.70 -15.72 -7.20
N GLY A 17 -11.79 -16.69 -7.22
CA GLY A 17 -10.71 -16.75 -8.19
C GLY A 17 -9.51 -15.86 -7.84
N PRO A 18 -8.41 -16.00 -8.59
CA PRO A 18 -7.20 -15.24 -8.33
C PRO A 18 -7.41 -13.76 -8.63
N VAL A 19 -6.86 -12.89 -7.79
CA VAL A 19 -6.86 -11.45 -8.05
C VAL A 19 -5.63 -10.81 -7.43
N LEU A 20 -5.00 -9.89 -8.16
CA LEU A 20 -3.83 -9.16 -7.68
C LEU A 20 -4.17 -7.68 -7.45
N LEU A 21 -4.25 -7.29 -6.18
CA LEU A 21 -4.39 -5.91 -5.76
C LEU A 21 -3.02 -5.23 -5.77
N VAL A 22 -2.90 -4.08 -6.45
CA VAL A 22 -1.64 -3.35 -6.61
C VAL A 22 -1.83 -1.94 -6.10
N GLY A 23 -1.20 -1.64 -4.95
CA GLY A 23 -1.39 -0.35 -4.29
C GLY A 23 -0.12 0.47 -4.07
N ASN A 24 -0.31 1.70 -3.62
CA ASN A 24 0.76 2.55 -3.12
C ASN A 24 1.09 2.19 -1.65
N HIS A 25 2.36 2.24 -1.26
CA HIS A 25 2.75 1.93 0.11
C HIS A 25 2.82 3.20 0.97
N THR A 26 2.02 3.30 2.04
CA THR A 26 2.03 4.45 2.95
C THR A 26 3.05 4.32 4.09
N LEU A 27 3.40 5.44 4.74
CA LEU A 27 4.30 5.53 5.91
C LEU A 27 3.84 4.62 7.06
N LEU A 28 2.52 4.48 7.21
CA LEU A 28 1.88 3.60 8.19
C LEU A 28 1.35 2.32 7.54
N GLY A 29 2.03 1.76 6.54
CA GLY A 29 1.55 0.55 5.85
C GLY A 29 1.23 -0.63 6.78
N GLY A 30 1.88 -0.72 7.95
CA GLY A 30 1.56 -1.73 8.98
C GLY A 30 0.27 -1.48 9.77
N VAL A 31 -0.39 -0.33 9.57
CA VAL A 31 -1.69 0.05 10.18
C VAL A 31 -2.74 0.27 9.08
N ASP A 32 -2.36 1.00 8.04
CA ASP A 32 -3.21 1.43 6.95
C ASP A 32 -3.68 0.24 6.08
N ALA A 33 -2.76 -0.65 5.68
CA ALA A 33 -3.14 -1.82 4.89
C ALA A 33 -4.05 -2.77 5.69
N PRO A 34 -3.76 -3.15 6.95
CA PRO A 34 -4.67 -3.97 7.74
C PRO A 34 -6.10 -3.42 7.88
N LEU A 35 -6.31 -2.10 7.92
CA LEU A 35 -7.66 -1.52 7.93
C LEU A 35 -8.41 -1.81 6.62
N LEU A 36 -7.76 -1.65 5.47
CA LEU A 36 -8.31 -2.04 4.18
C LEU A 36 -8.60 -3.54 4.11
N LEU A 37 -7.65 -4.39 4.49
CA LEU A 37 -7.81 -5.84 4.41
C LEU A 37 -8.93 -6.34 5.33
N HIS A 38 -9.08 -5.74 6.52
CA HIS A 38 -10.19 -6.02 7.42
C HIS A 38 -11.53 -5.67 6.78
N GLU A 39 -11.65 -4.50 6.16
CA GLU A 39 -12.89 -4.07 5.53
C GLU A 39 -13.26 -4.95 4.32
N ILE A 40 -12.27 -5.35 3.51
CA ILE A 40 -12.47 -6.28 2.39
C ILE A 40 -12.97 -7.63 2.91
N LEU A 41 -12.36 -8.17 3.96
CA LEU A 41 -12.81 -9.42 4.57
C LEU A 41 -14.24 -9.29 5.10
N HIS A 42 -14.56 -8.19 5.79
CA HIS A 42 -15.86 -7.97 6.41
C HIS A 42 -16.99 -7.76 5.38
N ARG A 43 -16.74 -6.95 4.33
CA ARG A 43 -17.79 -6.60 3.35
C ARG A 43 -17.86 -7.53 2.14
N ARG A 44 -16.72 -8.08 1.71
CA ARG A 44 -16.63 -8.94 0.51
C ARG A 44 -16.42 -10.41 0.86
N GLY A 45 -16.16 -10.76 2.12
CA GLY A 45 -15.84 -12.13 2.52
C GLY A 45 -14.51 -12.63 1.98
N ARG A 46 -13.66 -11.74 1.43
CA ARG A 46 -12.41 -12.09 0.77
C ARG A 46 -11.22 -11.85 1.70
N LEU A 47 -10.49 -12.91 2.01
CA LEU A 47 -9.22 -12.79 2.71
C LEU A 47 -8.13 -12.40 1.71
N VAL A 48 -7.53 -11.23 1.90
CA VAL A 48 -6.45 -10.74 1.05
C VAL A 48 -5.10 -11.04 1.68
N ARG A 49 -4.22 -11.69 0.92
CA ARG A 49 -2.88 -12.12 1.35
C ARG A 49 -1.86 -11.04 1.02
N GLY A 50 -1.22 -10.46 2.04
CA GLY A 50 -0.12 -9.51 1.84
C GLY A 50 1.20 -10.21 1.54
N LEU A 51 2.01 -9.63 0.65
CA LEU A 51 3.41 -10.03 0.45
C LEU A 51 4.33 -9.14 1.29
N ALA A 52 4.73 -9.64 2.45
CA ALA A 52 5.49 -8.86 3.41
C ALA A 52 7.00 -8.86 3.18
N GLU A 53 7.63 -7.71 3.41
CA GLU A 53 9.05 -7.46 3.22
C GLU A 53 9.94 -8.39 4.07
N ASN A 54 11.09 -8.77 3.53
CA ASN A 54 12.00 -9.73 4.17
C ASN A 54 12.50 -9.26 5.55
N VAL A 55 12.59 -7.95 5.77
CA VAL A 55 13.00 -7.37 7.06
C VAL A 55 12.01 -7.69 8.18
N LEU A 56 10.71 -7.65 7.90
CA LEU A 56 9.66 -7.97 8.88
C LEU A 56 9.72 -9.44 9.29
N MET A 57 10.14 -10.30 8.36
CA MET A 57 10.27 -11.75 8.57
C MET A 57 11.47 -12.13 9.44
N ARG A 58 12.41 -11.22 9.71
CA ARG A 58 13.58 -11.47 10.56
C ARG A 58 13.29 -11.30 12.04
N VAL A 59 12.26 -10.55 12.42
CA VAL A 59 11.88 -10.31 13.81
C VAL A 59 10.75 -11.29 14.18
N PRO A 60 10.99 -12.29 15.06
CA PRO A 60 10.04 -13.39 15.27
C PRO A 60 8.62 -12.93 15.65
N ALA A 61 8.48 -11.99 16.60
CA ALA A 61 7.18 -11.49 17.03
C ALA A 61 6.44 -10.75 15.89
N VAL A 62 7.15 -9.97 15.07
CA VAL A 62 6.58 -9.26 13.92
C VAL A 62 6.17 -10.25 12.83
N ARG A 63 7.04 -11.21 12.51
CA ARG A 63 6.75 -12.31 11.57
C ARG A 63 5.47 -13.05 11.96
N ASP A 64 5.36 -13.45 13.23
CA ASP A 64 4.22 -14.23 13.70
C ASP A 64 2.92 -13.43 13.64
N LEU A 65 2.98 -12.12 13.94
CA LEU A 65 1.85 -11.21 13.76
C LEU A 65 1.45 -11.07 12.28
N VAL A 66 2.42 -10.84 11.39
CA VAL A 66 2.20 -10.72 9.94
C VAL A 66 1.56 -11.98 9.36
N HIS A 67 2.02 -13.16 9.79
CA HIS A 67 1.41 -14.44 9.39
C HIS A 67 -0.02 -14.61 9.93
N ARG A 68 -0.29 -14.21 11.18
CA ARG A 68 -1.66 -14.24 11.75
C ARG A 68 -2.62 -13.30 11.02
N MET A 69 -2.13 -12.20 10.46
CA MET A 69 -2.90 -11.32 9.59
C MET A 69 -3.08 -11.87 8.16
N GLY A 70 -2.60 -13.09 7.87
CA GLY A 70 -2.76 -13.76 6.58
C GLY A 70 -1.72 -13.36 5.52
N SER A 71 -0.70 -12.57 5.88
CA SER A 71 0.39 -12.22 4.97
C SER A 71 1.50 -13.28 4.98
N VAL A 72 2.22 -13.40 3.87
CA VAL A 72 3.33 -14.35 3.70
C VAL A 72 4.61 -13.61 3.31
N ARG A 73 5.77 -14.29 3.37
CA ARG A 73 7.03 -13.74 2.85
C ARG A 73 6.87 -13.32 1.39
N GLY A 74 7.21 -12.06 1.08
CA GLY A 74 7.18 -11.51 -0.27
C GLY A 74 8.26 -12.11 -1.15
N ASN A 75 7.90 -13.11 -1.95
CA ASN A 75 8.72 -13.63 -3.03
C ASN A 75 7.82 -14.15 -4.16
N ARG A 76 8.39 -14.34 -5.35
CA ARG A 76 7.64 -14.76 -6.55
C ARG A 76 7.00 -16.14 -6.38
N ALA A 77 7.66 -17.07 -5.70
CA ALA A 77 7.14 -18.43 -5.50
C ALA A 77 5.85 -18.42 -4.66
N ASN A 78 5.83 -17.69 -3.55
CA ASN A 78 4.65 -17.51 -2.71
C ASN A 78 3.53 -16.78 -3.45
N CYS A 79 3.86 -15.71 -4.20
CA CYS A 79 2.88 -15.03 -5.03
C CYS A 79 2.23 -16.00 -6.03
N ARG A 80 3.05 -16.81 -6.73
CA ARG A 80 2.58 -17.80 -7.69
C ARG A 80 1.67 -18.83 -7.05
N ALA A 81 2.08 -19.38 -5.91
CA ALA A 81 1.32 -20.40 -5.19
C ALA A 81 -0.05 -19.88 -4.74
N LEU A 82 -0.10 -18.64 -4.22
CA LEU A 82 -1.35 -18.01 -3.80
C LEU A 82 -2.29 -17.77 -4.99
N LEU A 83 -1.80 -17.14 -6.06
CA LEU A 83 -2.62 -16.91 -7.26
C LEU A 83 -3.06 -18.22 -7.91
N ALA A 84 -2.19 -19.23 -8.01
CA ALA A 84 -2.58 -20.55 -8.52
C ALA A 84 -3.67 -21.24 -7.66
N SER A 85 -3.76 -20.88 -6.38
CA SER A 85 -4.80 -21.38 -5.46
C SER A 85 -6.08 -20.54 -5.47
N GLY A 86 -6.21 -19.54 -6.35
CA GLY A 86 -7.38 -18.68 -6.44
C GLY A 86 -7.50 -17.65 -5.31
N GLU A 87 -6.40 -17.34 -4.63
CA GLU A 87 -6.38 -16.37 -3.52
C GLU A 87 -6.34 -14.92 -4.03
N ALA A 88 -6.84 -13.99 -3.21
CA ALA A 88 -6.63 -12.57 -3.42
C ALA A 88 -5.27 -12.17 -2.80
N VAL A 89 -4.43 -11.49 -3.56
CA VAL A 89 -3.08 -11.09 -3.12
C VAL A 89 -2.93 -9.57 -3.24
N ILE A 90 -2.31 -8.92 -2.26
CA ILE A 90 -1.96 -7.49 -2.33
C ILE A 90 -0.45 -7.28 -2.33
N VAL A 91 0.00 -6.40 -3.22
CA VAL A 91 1.41 -6.01 -3.36
C VAL A 91 1.55 -4.51 -3.51
N PHE A 92 2.71 -4.00 -3.08
CA PHE A 92 3.08 -2.60 -3.18
C PHE A 92 4.38 -2.49 -3.98
N PRO A 93 4.34 -2.20 -5.31
CA PRO A 93 5.52 -2.32 -6.15
C PRO A 93 6.69 -1.42 -5.73
N GLY A 94 6.43 -0.22 -5.20
CA GLY A 94 7.47 0.65 -4.64
C GLY A 94 8.08 0.13 -3.33
N GLY A 95 7.39 -0.76 -2.63
CA GLY A 95 7.84 -1.46 -1.42
C GLY A 95 8.37 -0.51 -0.34
N GLY A 96 9.44 -0.94 0.33
CA GLY A 96 10.05 -0.14 1.40
C GLY A 96 10.47 1.29 1.04
N ARG A 97 10.67 1.65 -0.24
CA ARG A 97 11.04 3.03 -0.64
C ARG A 97 9.87 3.99 -0.63
N GLU A 98 8.67 3.52 -0.95
CA GLU A 98 7.43 4.29 -0.75
C GLU A 98 7.06 4.35 0.73
N ALA A 99 7.34 3.26 1.48
CA ALA A 99 7.14 3.21 2.92
C ALA A 99 8.08 4.14 3.69
N MET A 100 9.34 4.29 3.26
CA MET A 100 10.37 5.14 3.88
C MET A 100 10.61 6.41 3.04
N ARG A 101 9.51 7.03 2.62
CA ARG A 101 9.52 8.23 1.77
C ARG A 101 10.16 9.45 2.44
N ARG A 102 10.60 10.38 1.61
CA ARG A 102 11.20 11.64 2.00
C ARG A 102 10.15 12.74 2.15
N LYS A 103 10.59 13.86 2.71
CA LYS A 103 9.81 15.09 2.77
C LYS A 103 9.35 15.50 1.36
N GLY A 104 8.06 15.81 1.22
CA GLY A 104 7.45 16.23 -0.04
C GLY A 104 7.05 15.09 -0.98
N GLU A 105 7.28 13.83 -0.63
CA GLU A 105 6.98 12.68 -1.49
C GLU A 105 5.67 11.97 -1.13
N LYS A 106 4.71 12.70 -0.53
CA LYS A 106 3.41 12.11 -0.18
C LYS A 106 2.71 11.62 -1.45
N TYR A 107 2.33 10.35 -1.45
CA TYR A 107 1.57 9.68 -2.50
C TYR A 107 2.30 9.55 -3.85
N VAL A 108 3.62 9.71 -3.87
CA VAL A 108 4.44 9.53 -5.08
C VAL A 108 4.75 8.04 -5.29
N LEU A 109 4.35 7.50 -6.44
CA LEU A 109 4.66 6.12 -6.84
C LEU A 109 6.12 5.98 -7.29
N LYS A 110 6.90 5.15 -6.57
CA LYS A 110 8.33 4.91 -6.79
C LYS A 110 8.62 3.48 -7.23
N TRP A 111 8.02 3.08 -8.34
CA TRP A 111 8.10 1.69 -8.81
C TRP A 111 9.43 1.34 -9.48
N GLU A 112 10.20 2.32 -9.96
CA GLU A 112 11.55 2.13 -10.53
C GLU A 112 11.64 0.99 -11.57
N GLY A 113 10.65 0.87 -12.45
CA GLY A 113 10.62 -0.18 -13.48
C GLY A 113 10.39 -1.60 -12.96
N ARG A 114 9.97 -1.78 -11.69
CA ARG A 114 9.61 -3.09 -11.16
C ARG A 114 8.34 -3.62 -11.83
N THR A 115 8.49 -4.64 -12.65
CA THR A 115 7.41 -5.32 -13.40
C THR A 115 7.01 -6.68 -12.82
N GLY A 116 7.65 -7.10 -11.73
CA GLY A 116 7.47 -8.46 -11.19
C GLY A 116 6.02 -8.80 -10.84
N PHE A 117 5.23 -7.82 -10.36
CA PHE A 117 3.80 -8.04 -10.08
C PHE A 117 3.00 -8.29 -11.37
N ALA A 118 3.29 -7.54 -12.43
CA ALA A 118 2.61 -7.64 -13.72
C ALA A 118 2.89 -9.01 -14.35
N ARG A 119 4.14 -9.45 -14.32
CA ARG A 119 4.53 -10.80 -14.76
C ARG A 119 3.78 -11.89 -14.00
N MET A 120 3.68 -11.77 -12.68
CA MET A 120 2.94 -12.73 -11.86
C MET A 120 1.44 -12.76 -12.18
N ALA A 121 0.82 -11.60 -12.45
CA ALA A 121 -0.59 -11.50 -12.82
C ALA A 121 -0.86 -12.14 -14.18
N ILE A 122 -0.02 -11.85 -15.19
CA ILE A 122 -0.11 -12.42 -16.53
C ILE A 122 0.03 -13.94 -16.48
N GLU A 123 1.08 -14.45 -15.83
CA GLU A 123 1.34 -15.89 -15.69
C GLU A 123 0.18 -16.64 -15.00
N ALA A 124 -0.48 -16.01 -14.03
CA ALA A 124 -1.61 -16.60 -13.31
C ALA A 124 -2.97 -16.38 -14.01
N GLY A 125 -3.01 -15.59 -15.09
CA GLY A 125 -4.26 -15.12 -15.68
C GLY A 125 -5.14 -14.32 -14.71
N ALA A 126 -4.55 -13.72 -13.67
CA ALA A 126 -5.26 -13.00 -12.63
C ALA A 126 -5.51 -11.55 -13.06
N PRO A 127 -6.72 -10.99 -12.90
CA PRO A 127 -6.95 -9.57 -13.08
C PRO A 127 -6.17 -8.75 -12.05
N VAL A 128 -5.77 -7.55 -12.44
CA VAL A 128 -5.08 -6.59 -11.59
C VAL A 128 -6.03 -5.47 -11.17
N LEU A 129 -6.16 -5.21 -9.87
CA LEU A 129 -6.97 -4.11 -9.34
C LEU A 129 -6.04 -3.04 -8.77
N PRO A 130 -6.05 -1.80 -9.29
CA PRO A 130 -5.31 -0.70 -8.69
C PRO A 130 -5.96 -0.30 -7.36
N VAL A 131 -5.15 -0.13 -6.32
CA VAL A 131 -5.62 0.21 -4.96
C VAL A 131 -4.95 1.48 -4.46
N ALA A 132 -5.70 2.58 -4.41
CA ALA A 132 -5.22 3.83 -3.85
C ALA A 132 -5.50 3.90 -2.35
N MET A 133 -4.51 4.36 -1.59
CA MET A 133 -4.57 4.53 -0.13
C MET A 133 -4.01 5.90 0.23
N ILE A 134 -4.83 6.76 0.84
CA ILE A 134 -4.40 8.08 1.31
C ILE A 134 -4.87 8.37 2.75
N GLY A 135 -4.29 9.40 3.37
CA GLY A 135 -4.59 9.85 4.72
C GLY A 135 -3.55 9.39 5.74
N ALA A 136 -3.02 8.16 5.61
CA ALA A 136 -1.96 7.66 6.49
C ALA A 136 -0.68 8.52 6.43
N ASP A 137 -0.34 9.04 5.25
CA ASP A 137 0.81 9.94 5.09
C ASP A 137 0.51 11.38 5.54
N ASP A 138 -0.76 11.72 5.74
CA ASP A 138 -1.17 13.00 6.31
C ASP A 138 -1.05 12.99 7.84
N VAL A 139 -0.95 11.81 8.47
CA VAL A 139 -0.80 11.69 9.93
C VAL A 139 0.50 12.31 10.44
N TYR A 140 1.55 12.22 9.62
CA TYR A 140 2.92 12.62 9.97
C TYR A 140 3.53 13.53 8.91
N ASP A 141 4.42 14.41 9.33
CA ASP A 141 5.31 15.17 8.47
C ASP A 141 6.75 14.73 8.71
N VAL A 142 7.48 14.48 7.62
CA VAL A 142 8.91 14.17 7.68
C VAL A 142 9.68 15.44 8.02
N VAL A 143 10.40 15.40 9.14
CA VAL A 143 11.29 16.46 9.63
C VAL A 143 12.67 16.30 9.03
N PHE A 144 13.24 15.10 9.13
CA PHE A 144 14.51 14.73 8.51
C PHE A 144 14.34 13.45 7.71
N ASP A 145 14.78 13.49 6.45
CA ASP A 145 14.85 12.31 5.62
C ASP A 145 15.80 11.28 6.22
N GLY A 146 15.57 10.02 5.86
CA GLY A 146 16.43 8.92 6.31
C GLY A 146 17.91 9.22 6.08
N ASP A 147 18.30 9.76 4.92
CA ASP A 147 19.69 10.07 4.53
C ASP A 147 20.28 11.37 5.09
N HIS A 148 19.51 12.16 5.85
CA HIS A 148 19.99 13.40 6.43
C HIS A 148 21.20 13.16 7.37
N PRO A 149 22.22 14.05 7.42
CA PRO A 149 23.40 13.85 8.25
C PRO A 149 23.10 13.62 9.74
N VAL A 150 22.05 14.26 10.28
CA VAL A 150 21.59 14.07 11.66
C VAL A 150 21.15 12.64 11.96
N MET A 151 20.71 11.89 10.94
CA MET A 151 20.23 10.52 11.06
C MET A 151 21.37 9.49 11.00
N ARG A 152 22.64 9.91 10.89
CA ARG A 152 23.82 9.02 10.82
C ARG A 152 23.86 7.94 11.91
N PRO A 153 23.62 8.26 13.20
CA PRO A 153 23.63 7.22 14.24
C PRO A 153 22.55 6.17 14.04
N LEU A 154 21.32 6.59 13.67
CA LEU A 154 20.23 5.67 13.40
C LEU A 154 20.52 4.79 12.17
N ARG A 155 21.04 5.39 11.10
CA ARG A 155 21.43 4.69 9.87
C ARG A 155 22.44 3.60 10.14
N TRP A 156 23.47 3.90 10.94
CA TRP A 156 24.47 2.92 11.34
C TRP A 156 23.83 1.76 12.11
N ALA A 157 22.91 2.03 13.05
CA ALA A 157 22.20 0.99 13.78
C ALA A 157 21.31 0.13 12.87
N VAL A 158 20.60 0.74 11.92
CA VAL A 158 19.77 0.06 10.92
C VAL A 158 20.63 -0.85 10.03
N GLU A 159 21.79 -0.37 9.56
CA GLU A 159 22.75 -1.17 8.79
C GLU A 159 23.32 -2.33 9.60
N ALA A 160 23.65 -2.13 10.88
CA ALA A 160 24.13 -3.17 11.78
C ALA A 160 23.10 -4.31 11.99
N LEU A 161 21.81 -4.01 11.85
CA LEU A 161 20.72 -4.99 11.84
C LEU A 161 20.52 -5.67 10.47
N GLY A 162 21.42 -5.42 9.51
CA GLY A 162 21.38 -5.97 8.16
C GLY A 162 20.24 -5.42 7.29
N ILE A 163 19.71 -4.25 7.65
CA ILE A 163 18.69 -3.53 6.88
C ILE A 163 19.40 -2.58 5.92
N ARG A 164 18.90 -2.47 4.70
CA ARG A 164 19.46 -1.55 3.70
C ARG A 164 19.33 -0.11 4.19
N ARG A 165 20.41 0.67 4.04
CA ARG A 165 20.46 2.10 4.41
C ARG A 165 19.36 2.95 3.80
N GLU A 166 18.89 2.59 2.60
CA GLU A 166 17.80 3.30 1.91
C GLU A 166 16.44 3.10 2.59
N LEU A 167 16.33 2.12 3.50
CA LEU A 167 15.15 1.85 4.31
C LEU A 167 15.28 2.42 5.73
N THR A 168 16.23 3.33 5.96
CA THR A 168 16.34 4.05 7.24
C THR A 168 15.06 4.86 7.44
N PRO A 169 14.34 4.68 8.57
CA PRO A 169 13.12 5.43 8.83
C PRO A 169 13.40 6.93 8.92
N PRO A 170 12.57 7.79 8.29
CA PRO A 170 12.69 9.22 8.47
C PRO A 170 12.32 9.63 9.90
N LEU A 171 12.86 10.76 10.37
CA LEU A 171 12.34 11.40 11.57
C LEU A 171 11.06 12.14 11.23
N MET A 172 10.00 11.88 11.99
CA MET A 172 8.67 12.40 11.72
C MET A 172 8.12 13.16 12.92
N ARG A 173 7.10 13.99 12.68
CA ARG A 173 6.27 14.60 13.73
C ARG A 173 4.79 14.57 13.32
N GLY A 174 3.89 14.42 14.28
CA GLY A 174 2.45 14.51 14.06
C GLY A 174 1.89 15.77 14.73
N LEU A 175 1.34 15.64 15.94
CA LEU A 175 0.80 16.76 16.72
C LEU A 175 1.93 17.62 17.31
N GLY A 176 2.04 18.85 16.83
CA GLY A 176 3.08 19.79 17.25
C GLY A 176 4.49 19.23 16.97
N PRO A 177 5.38 19.18 17.98
CA PRO A 177 6.71 18.57 17.86
C PRO A 177 6.73 17.07 18.21
N THR A 178 5.59 16.45 18.52
CA THR A 178 5.54 15.09 19.07
C THR A 178 5.43 14.00 17.98
N LEU A 179 5.68 12.74 18.36
CA LEU A 179 5.39 11.56 17.56
C LEU A 179 3.92 11.12 17.64
N LEU A 180 3.08 11.85 18.36
CA LEU A 180 1.66 11.53 18.44
C LEU A 180 1.01 11.82 17.08
N PRO A 181 0.27 10.86 16.52
CA PRO A 181 -0.26 10.99 15.18
C PRO A 181 -1.39 12.05 15.10
N ARG A 182 -1.45 12.79 13.98
CA ARG A 182 -2.56 13.72 13.73
C ARG A 182 -3.87 12.97 13.44
N PRO A 183 -5.02 13.50 13.87
CA PRO A 183 -6.32 12.90 13.59
C PRO A 183 -6.77 13.18 12.15
N GLU A 184 -6.19 12.42 11.24
CA GLU A 184 -6.53 12.42 9.82
C GLU A 184 -7.50 11.28 9.50
N ARG A 185 -8.36 11.51 8.51
CA ARG A 185 -9.20 10.47 7.93
C ARG A 185 -8.44 9.68 6.88
N PHE A 186 -8.67 8.37 6.82
CA PHE A 186 -8.09 7.50 5.78
C PHE A 186 -9.11 7.25 4.66
N TYR A 187 -8.61 7.13 3.43
CA TYR A 187 -9.44 6.90 2.25
C TYR A 187 -8.81 5.80 1.41
N TYR A 188 -9.66 4.92 0.91
CA TYR A 188 -9.27 3.79 0.08
C TYR A 188 -10.14 3.73 -1.15
N SER A 189 -9.52 3.52 -2.31
CA SER A 189 -10.23 3.23 -3.55
C SER A 189 -9.68 1.96 -4.17
N VAL A 190 -10.57 1.10 -4.62
CA VAL A 190 -10.24 -0.07 -5.42
C VAL A 190 -10.81 0.17 -6.82
N GLY A 191 -9.92 0.37 -7.79
CA GLY A 191 -10.32 0.65 -9.16
C GLY A 191 -10.85 -0.57 -9.90
N THR A 192 -11.21 -0.37 -11.15
CA THR A 192 -11.79 -1.42 -12.01
C THR A 192 -10.76 -2.52 -12.31
N PRO A 193 -11.20 -3.79 -12.43
CA PRO A 193 -10.29 -4.88 -12.78
C PRO A 193 -9.69 -4.70 -14.18
N ILE A 194 -8.36 -4.79 -14.27
CA ILE A 194 -7.61 -4.81 -15.51
C ILE A 194 -7.38 -6.27 -15.89
N ASP A 195 -8.00 -6.73 -16.97
CA ASP A 195 -7.81 -8.09 -17.48
C ASP A 195 -6.40 -8.25 -18.06
N THR A 196 -5.73 -9.35 -17.73
CA THR A 196 -4.39 -9.68 -18.22
C THR A 196 -4.40 -10.45 -19.53
N ALA A 197 -5.56 -10.87 -20.04
CA ALA A 197 -5.70 -11.62 -21.29
C ALA A 197 -4.93 -11.02 -22.49
N PRO A 198 -4.90 -9.68 -22.71
CA PRO A 198 -4.16 -9.09 -23.83
C PRO A 198 -2.64 -9.36 -23.82
N TRP A 199 -2.08 -9.78 -22.68
CA TRP A 199 -0.64 -9.95 -22.48
C TRP A 199 -0.18 -11.41 -22.30
N ARG A 200 -1.09 -12.40 -22.37
CA ARG A 200 -0.75 -13.82 -22.09
C ARG A 200 0.00 -14.50 -23.22
N ASP A 201 -0.42 -14.27 -24.46
CA ASP A 201 0.07 -14.98 -25.66
C ASP A 201 1.14 -14.16 -26.39
N THR A 202 2.17 -13.72 -25.65
CA THR A 202 3.28 -12.90 -26.15
C THR A 202 4.58 -13.71 -26.24
N ASP A 203 5.36 -13.46 -27.30
CA ASP A 203 6.73 -13.98 -27.43
C ASP A 203 7.74 -13.21 -26.56
N ASP A 204 7.35 -12.03 -26.04
CA ASP A 204 8.15 -11.21 -25.13
C ASP A 204 7.40 -10.94 -23.80
N PRO A 205 7.56 -11.83 -22.80
CA PRO A 205 6.92 -11.68 -21.49
C PRO A 205 7.41 -10.46 -20.70
N ASP A 206 8.65 -10.01 -20.92
CA ASP A 206 9.21 -8.89 -20.16
C ASP A 206 8.68 -7.56 -20.71
N SER A 207 8.52 -7.42 -22.03
CA SER A 207 7.82 -6.27 -22.63
C SER A 207 6.36 -6.22 -22.21
N ALA A 208 5.64 -7.35 -22.26
CA ALA A 208 4.25 -7.40 -21.83
C ALA A 208 4.06 -7.04 -20.35
N ALA A 209 4.96 -7.50 -19.47
CA ALA A 209 4.95 -7.11 -18.07
C ALA A 209 5.26 -5.62 -17.87
N ALA A 210 6.11 -5.02 -18.72
CA ALA A 210 6.39 -3.58 -18.69
C ALA A 210 5.18 -2.75 -19.14
N GLU A 211 4.50 -3.15 -20.21
CA GLU A 211 3.28 -2.50 -20.69
C GLU A 211 2.16 -2.55 -19.66
N LEU A 212 1.86 -3.75 -19.12
CA LEU A 212 0.86 -3.90 -18.07
C LEU A 212 1.23 -3.07 -16.84
N GLN A 213 2.52 -3.00 -16.48
CA GLN A 213 2.97 -2.15 -15.37
C GLN A 213 2.63 -0.67 -15.61
N VAL A 214 2.80 -0.16 -16.82
CA VAL A 214 2.48 1.23 -17.17
C VAL A 214 0.98 1.47 -17.08
N VAL A 215 0.16 0.54 -17.59
CA VAL A 215 -1.31 0.62 -17.51
C VAL A 215 -1.78 0.65 -16.05
N VAL A 216 -1.31 -0.29 -15.23
CA VAL A 216 -1.69 -0.39 -13.81
C VAL A 216 -1.21 0.83 -13.04
N ARG A 217 0.00 1.34 -13.33
CA ARG A 217 0.52 2.55 -12.69
C ARG A 217 -0.36 3.76 -13.00
N LYS A 218 -0.77 3.92 -14.26
CA LYS A 218 -1.65 5.01 -14.68
C LYS A 218 -3.01 4.91 -13.98
N ALA A 219 -3.62 3.73 -13.98
CA ALA A 219 -4.89 3.51 -13.30
C ALA A 219 -4.80 3.82 -11.79
N LEU A 220 -3.71 3.41 -11.13
CA LEU A 220 -3.48 3.77 -9.72
C LEU A 220 -3.29 5.28 -9.50
N GLN A 221 -2.67 6.00 -10.43
CA GLN A 221 -2.55 7.46 -10.36
C GLN A 221 -3.92 8.15 -10.50
N GLU A 222 -4.80 7.61 -11.33
CA GLU A 222 -6.18 8.09 -11.47
C GLU A 222 -6.97 7.87 -10.17
N GLU A 223 -6.86 6.69 -9.56
CA GLU A 223 -7.47 6.40 -8.24
C GLU A 223 -6.93 7.30 -7.12
N LEU A 224 -5.61 7.58 -7.10
CA LEU A 224 -5.02 8.54 -6.17
C LEU A 224 -5.56 9.95 -6.37
N THR A 225 -5.70 10.39 -7.63
CA THR A 225 -6.26 11.71 -7.98
C THR A 225 -7.71 11.82 -7.53
N PHE A 226 -8.50 10.77 -7.77
CA PHE A 226 -9.88 10.68 -7.28
C PHE A 226 -9.95 10.83 -5.76
N LEU A 227 -9.18 10.04 -5.01
CA LEU A 227 -9.19 10.10 -3.54
C LEU A 227 -8.73 11.45 -3.01
N LEU A 228 -7.74 12.09 -3.63
CA LEU A 228 -7.31 13.44 -3.24
C LEU A 228 -8.46 14.45 -3.40
N GLY A 229 -9.21 14.34 -4.51
CA GLY A 229 -10.42 15.14 -4.71
C GLY A 229 -11.50 14.89 -3.64
N GLU A 230 -11.74 13.62 -3.28
CA GLU A 230 -12.69 13.26 -2.22
C GLU A 230 -12.26 13.81 -0.85
N ARG A 231 -10.98 13.69 -0.51
CA ARG A 231 -10.42 14.23 0.73
C ARG A 231 -10.55 15.75 0.80
N ASP A 232 -10.31 16.44 -0.31
CA ASP A 232 -10.32 17.90 -0.35
C ASP A 232 -11.77 18.46 -0.25
N ARG A 233 -12.79 17.66 -0.61
CA ARG A 233 -14.20 17.97 -0.40
C ARG A 233 -14.74 17.55 0.97
N ASP A 234 -14.00 16.73 1.72
CA ASP A 234 -14.47 16.17 2.99
C ASP A 234 -14.36 17.17 4.14
N GLY A 235 -15.47 17.86 4.44
CA GLY A 235 -15.60 18.75 5.59
C GLY A 235 -15.31 18.04 6.92
N GLY A 236 -15.63 16.75 7.02
CA GLY A 236 -15.40 15.87 8.17
C GLY A 236 -14.00 15.25 8.25
N ARG A 237 -13.03 15.72 7.46
CA ARG A 237 -11.65 15.20 7.50
C ARG A 237 -11.03 15.35 8.90
N THR A 238 -11.13 16.54 9.48
CA THR A 238 -10.57 16.85 10.81
C THR A 238 -11.56 16.50 11.93
N LEU A 239 -11.08 16.34 13.17
CA LEU A 239 -12.00 16.12 14.31
C LEU A 239 -13.03 17.25 14.45
N TRP A 240 -12.58 18.50 14.29
CA TRP A 240 -13.47 19.67 14.37
C TRP A 240 -14.52 19.65 13.26
N GLY A 241 -14.11 19.30 12.04
CA GLY A 241 -15.02 19.11 10.91
C GLY A 241 -16.11 18.07 11.18
N ARG A 242 -15.74 16.93 11.77
CA ARG A 242 -16.72 15.88 12.14
C ARG A 242 -17.69 16.36 13.21
N VAL A 243 -17.18 17.09 14.21
CA VAL A 243 -18.02 17.65 15.28
C VAL A 243 -19.04 18.58 14.64
N ARG A 244 -18.61 19.51 13.80
CA ARG A 244 -19.47 20.45 13.05
C ARG A 244 -20.55 19.75 12.23
N GLU A 245 -20.19 18.74 11.44
CA GLU A 245 -21.16 17.93 10.68
C GLU A 245 -22.18 17.24 11.60
N THR A 246 -21.73 16.71 12.75
CA THR A 246 -22.61 16.00 13.70
C THR A 246 -23.60 16.95 14.39
N VAL A 247 -23.21 18.21 14.62
CA VAL A 247 -24.05 19.21 15.31
C VAL A 247 -24.77 20.17 14.34
N GLY A 248 -24.63 20.02 13.03
CA GLY A 248 -25.30 20.83 12.01
C GLY A 248 -24.82 22.29 11.91
N LEU A 249 -23.55 22.56 12.23
CA LEU A 249 -22.92 23.89 12.20
C LEU A 249 -21.95 24.06 11.02
#